data_AF-A0A2R6BKM9-F1
#
_entry.id   AF-A0A2R6BKM9-F1
#
_cell.length_a   1.000
_cell.length_b   1.000
_cell.length_c   1.000
_cell.angle_alpha   90.00
_cell.angle_beta   90.00
_cell.angle_gamma   90.00
#
_symmetry.space_group_name_H-M   'P 1'
#
loop_
_entity.id
_entity.type
_entity.pdbx_description
1 polymer ?
#
loop_
_entity_poly.entity_id
_entity_poly.type
_entity_poly.pdbx_seq_one_letter_code
_entity_poly.pdbx_strand_id
1 'polypeptide(L)'
;MDERKYSSPVEVFKIEEADNHKQLDNVLFYGISAKRYCLYDINGGNITIRKYSTHGFGNLKDINGEDVWKAILTNGFSKFKEQIAISQITTSKPSILQRFRRMNSNKPYEKQIKPFNFMLIGSEKNRVIPCLPYDKDLRGIQYKPFIDYKTDTPSSNLPLPSYEYWHTLQDVLTSYVRHNDNKFDYDNEGIAHRKHINVNKIRYIGKESNNLEDNLTGLEDPDYLEYIKDHEIVKSNEFTEWILSLKPKDVKDKGISKKGLERTQVKIKLKKPLNPKTKTVKLLINMYKEVVLHEN
;
A
#
# COMPACT_ATOMS: atom_id res chain seq x y z
N MET A 1 37.88 -3.19 -3.62
CA MET A 1 37.27 -2.41 -2.52
C MET A 1 37.05 -1.02 -3.12
N ASP A 2 35.88 -0.82 -3.72
CA ASP A 2 35.61 0.35 -4.57
C ASP A 2 35.21 1.53 -3.67
N GLU A 3 36.01 2.60 -3.71
CA GLU A 3 35.80 3.80 -2.91
C GLU A 3 34.49 4.48 -3.33
N ARG A 4 33.59 4.69 -2.36
CA ARG A 4 32.30 5.33 -2.58
C ARG A 4 32.52 6.78 -3.07
N LYS A 5 32.29 7.01 -4.37
CA LYS A 5 32.28 8.33 -5.06
C LYS A 5 31.16 9.30 -4.63
N TYR A 6 30.69 9.26 -3.38
CA TYR A 6 29.57 10.10 -2.90
C TYR A 6 29.95 11.13 -1.82
N SER A 7 31.24 11.40 -1.59
CA SER A 7 31.68 12.36 -0.57
C SER A 7 31.87 13.79 -1.09
N SER A 8 30.99 14.29 -1.96
CA SER A 8 30.93 15.73 -2.17
C SER A 8 30.37 16.38 -0.90
N PRO A 9 30.95 17.48 -0.39
CA PRO A 9 30.37 18.23 0.72
C PRO A 9 29.09 18.90 0.19
N VAL A 10 27.98 18.17 0.25
CA VAL A 10 26.66 18.71 0.00
C VAL A 10 26.26 19.45 1.26
N GLU A 11 25.73 20.66 1.11
CA GLU A 11 25.10 21.39 2.20
C GLU A 11 24.08 20.45 2.87
N VAL A 12 24.36 20.05 4.11
CA VAL A 12 23.68 18.93 4.79
C VAL A 12 22.21 19.28 5.10
N PHE A 13 21.87 20.56 5.04
CA PHE A 13 20.56 21.07 5.39
C PHE A 13 19.93 21.81 4.21
N LYS A 14 18.73 21.37 3.84
CA LYS A 14 17.90 22.09 2.88
C LYS A 14 17.37 23.35 3.57
N ILE A 15 17.59 24.51 2.95
CA ILE A 15 16.89 25.72 3.35
C ILE A 15 15.46 25.65 2.82
N GLU A 16 14.48 25.77 3.71
CA GLU A 16 13.07 25.71 3.33
C GLU A 16 12.54 27.09 2.95
N GLU A 17 11.73 27.10 1.91
CA GLU A 17 11.02 28.29 1.42
C GLU A 17 9.52 28.13 1.66
N ALA A 18 8.84 29.25 1.90
CA ALA A 18 7.38 29.34 1.84
C ALA A 18 6.88 29.15 0.40
N ASP A 19 5.57 28.99 0.23
CA ASP A 19 4.95 28.78 -1.09
C ASP A 19 5.18 29.95 -2.07
N ASN A 20 5.53 31.13 -1.55
CA ASN A 20 5.90 32.30 -2.33
C ASN A 20 7.41 32.41 -2.61
N HIS A 21 8.18 31.33 -2.43
CA HIS A 21 9.63 31.27 -2.60
C HIS A 21 10.44 32.16 -1.66
N LYS A 22 9.82 32.69 -0.60
CA LYS A 22 10.54 33.41 0.44
C LYS A 22 11.18 32.41 1.39
N GLN A 23 12.47 32.59 1.64
CA GLN A 23 13.22 31.82 2.63
C GLN A 23 12.56 31.92 4.02
N LEU A 24 12.47 30.78 4.70
CA LEU A 24 11.96 30.71 6.07
C LEU A 24 13.12 30.77 7.06
N ASP A 25 13.37 31.98 7.57
CA ASP A 25 14.41 32.23 8.56
C ASP A 25 13.87 32.12 9.99
N ASN A 26 14.66 31.52 10.90
CA ASN A 26 14.38 31.45 12.34
C ASN A 26 13.02 30.82 12.73
N VAL A 27 12.53 29.87 11.93
CA VAL A 27 11.31 29.11 12.25
C VAL A 27 11.61 27.95 13.20
N LEU A 28 10.64 27.60 14.04
CA LEU A 28 10.69 26.38 14.85
C LEU A 28 10.37 25.17 13.96
N PHE A 29 10.98 24.03 14.30
CA PHE A 29 10.80 22.76 13.62
C PHE A 29 10.22 21.72 14.57
N TYR A 30 9.19 21.00 14.10
CA TYR A 30 8.71 19.79 14.75
C TYR A 30 8.65 18.65 13.72
N GLY A 31 9.41 17.58 13.96
CA GLY A 31 9.52 16.43 13.09
C GLY A 31 9.09 15.15 13.78
N ILE A 32 8.13 14.44 13.19
CA ILE A 32 7.79 13.05 13.55
C ILE A 32 8.67 12.09 12.74
N SER A 33 8.94 12.43 11.47
CA SER A 33 9.84 11.69 10.57
C SER A 33 10.29 12.58 9.41
N ALA A 34 11.20 12.09 8.56
CA ALA A 34 11.71 12.83 7.41
C ALA A 34 10.61 13.34 6.45
N LYS A 35 9.46 12.66 6.39
CA LYS A 35 8.31 13.08 5.57
C LYS A 35 7.14 13.66 6.36
N ARG A 36 7.21 13.70 7.69
CA ARG A 36 6.10 14.17 8.55
C ARG A 36 6.68 15.22 9.49
N TYR A 37 6.62 16.46 9.05
CA TYR A 37 7.20 17.59 9.77
C TYR A 37 6.37 18.86 9.56
N CYS A 38 6.61 19.83 10.43
CA CYS A 38 6.03 21.16 10.37
C CYS A 38 7.08 22.21 10.77
N LEU A 39 7.03 23.35 10.08
CA LEU A 39 7.75 24.58 10.39
C LEU A 39 6.74 25.63 10.85
N TYR A 40 7.02 26.29 11.97
CA TYR A 40 6.05 27.19 12.61
C TYR A 40 6.72 28.27 13.45
N ASP A 41 5.96 29.30 13.80
CA ASP A 41 6.36 30.33 14.76
C ASP A 41 5.48 30.29 16.00
N ILE A 42 6.02 30.74 17.14
CA ILE A 42 5.26 31.00 18.36
C ILE A 42 5.40 32.49 18.69
N ASN A 43 4.30 33.23 18.62
CA ASN A 43 4.25 34.64 19.00
C ASN A 43 3.22 34.84 20.10
N GLY A 44 3.67 35.12 21.34
CA GLY A 44 2.77 35.34 22.47
C GLY A 44 1.84 34.15 22.77
N GLY A 45 2.31 32.92 22.53
CA GLY A 45 1.51 31.69 22.68
C GLY A 45 0.68 31.29 21.46
N ASN A 46 0.57 32.15 20.43
CA ASN A 46 -0.12 31.82 19.19
C ASN A 46 0.82 31.09 18.21
N ILE A 47 0.41 29.90 17.79
CA ILE A 47 1.14 29.07 16.81
C ILE A 47 0.71 29.46 15.40
N THR A 48 1.66 29.91 14.58
CA THR A 48 1.47 30.17 13.15
C THR A 48 2.22 29.12 12.34
N ILE A 49 1.51 28.31 11.57
CA ILE A 49 2.13 27.31 10.71
C ILE A 49 2.69 27.99 9.45
N ARG A 50 3.96 27.77 9.14
CA ARG A 50 4.63 28.32 7.96
C ARG A 50 4.70 27.33 6.82
N LYS A 51 4.96 26.07 7.14
CA LYS A 51 5.05 24.98 6.18
C LYS A 51 4.78 23.67 6.88
N TYR A 52 4.11 22.74 6.22
CA TYR A 52 3.85 21.45 6.82
C TYR A 52 3.71 20.35 5.77
N SER A 53 4.01 19.13 6.18
CA SER A 53 3.77 17.96 5.36
C SER A 53 2.36 17.43 5.55
N THR A 54 1.70 17.07 4.46
CA THR A 54 0.44 16.30 4.45
C THR A 54 0.67 14.81 4.23
N HIS A 55 1.93 14.36 4.20
CA HIS A 55 2.26 12.98 3.93
C HIS A 55 1.65 12.06 5.01
N GLY A 56 0.95 11.03 4.56
CA GLY A 56 0.20 10.12 5.41
C GLY A 56 -1.23 10.57 5.73
N PHE A 57 -1.62 11.79 5.36
CA PHE A 57 -3.03 12.24 5.43
C PHE A 57 -3.79 12.06 4.12
N GLY A 58 -3.08 11.84 2.99
CA GLY A 58 -3.61 12.06 1.64
C GLY A 58 -4.89 11.31 1.23
N ASN A 59 -5.24 10.22 1.92
CA ASN A 59 -6.47 9.49 1.63
C ASN A 59 -7.65 9.94 2.50
N LEU A 60 -7.38 10.58 3.63
CA LEU A 60 -8.41 11.00 4.57
C LEU A 60 -9.16 12.21 4.02
N LYS A 61 -10.48 12.15 4.13
CA LYS A 61 -11.40 13.16 3.62
C LYS A 61 -11.66 14.25 4.66
N ASP A 62 -11.85 15.48 4.17
CA ASP A 62 -12.23 16.67 4.96
C ASP A 62 -11.27 16.97 6.12
N ILE A 63 -9.97 16.86 5.86
CA ILE A 63 -8.90 17.21 6.80
C ILE A 63 -8.26 18.53 6.40
N ASN A 64 -8.23 19.47 7.35
CA ASN A 64 -7.36 20.64 7.27
C ASN A 64 -6.00 20.32 7.91
N GLY A 65 -4.95 20.24 7.10
CA GLY A 65 -3.61 19.89 7.57
C GLY A 65 -3.04 20.90 8.58
N GLU A 66 -3.34 22.19 8.45
CA GLU A 66 -2.90 23.20 9.40
C GLU A 66 -3.52 22.97 10.78
N ASP A 67 -4.82 22.67 10.83
CA ASP A 67 -5.53 22.37 12.07
C ASP A 67 -5.01 21.10 12.75
N VAL A 68 -4.64 20.10 11.95
CA VAL A 68 -4.01 18.86 12.44
C VAL A 68 -2.66 19.19 13.06
N TRP A 69 -1.79 19.94 12.38
CA TRP A 69 -0.48 20.28 12.91
C TRP A 69 -0.55 21.15 14.15
N LYS A 70 -1.48 22.12 14.22
CA LYS A 70 -1.77 22.86 15.45
C LYS A 70 -2.18 21.93 16.60
N ALA A 71 -3.02 20.93 16.33
CA ALA A 71 -3.41 19.95 17.34
C ALA A 71 -2.24 19.06 17.78
N ILE A 72 -1.36 18.66 16.86
CA ILE A 72 -0.14 17.91 17.17
C ILE A 72 0.77 18.73 18.11
N LEU A 73 1.03 19.99 17.76
CA LEU A 73 1.91 20.88 18.53
C LEU A 73 1.36 21.21 19.93
N THR A 74 0.04 21.22 20.09
CA THR A 74 -0.64 21.55 21.35
C THR A 74 -1.15 20.32 22.12
N ASN A 75 -0.97 19.12 21.58
CA ASN A 75 -1.63 17.89 22.04
C ASN A 75 -3.17 18.00 22.14
N GLY A 76 -3.77 18.86 21.31
CA GLY A 76 -5.19 19.25 21.34
C GLY A 76 -6.10 18.40 20.44
N PHE A 77 -5.98 17.08 20.48
CA PHE A 77 -6.73 16.19 19.58
C PHE A 77 -8.23 16.06 19.89
N SER A 78 -8.68 16.51 21.06
CA SER A 78 -10.08 16.39 21.51
C SER A 78 -11.09 17.02 20.55
N LYS A 79 -10.69 18.05 19.79
CA LYS A 79 -11.54 18.67 18.76
C LYS A 79 -11.94 17.71 17.62
N PHE A 80 -11.21 16.61 17.45
CA PHE A 80 -11.43 15.62 16.40
C PHE A 80 -12.15 14.35 16.90
N LYS A 81 -12.56 14.33 18.18
CA LYS A 81 -13.19 13.16 18.80
C LYS A 81 -14.49 12.75 18.13
N GLU A 82 -15.30 13.72 17.72
CA GLU A 82 -16.61 13.48 17.11
C GLU A 82 -16.53 13.30 15.58
N GLN A 83 -15.37 13.56 14.98
CA GLN A 83 -15.16 13.41 13.54
C GLN A 83 -14.73 11.98 13.23
N ILE A 84 -15.36 11.34 12.25
CA ILE A 84 -15.02 9.98 11.83
C ILE A 84 -13.93 10.04 10.75
N ALA A 85 -12.91 9.20 10.90
CA ALA A 85 -11.83 9.08 9.91
C ALA A 85 -12.31 8.24 8.73
N ILE A 86 -12.42 8.87 7.56
CA ILE A 86 -12.89 8.25 6.32
C ILE A 86 -11.93 8.57 5.21
N SER A 87 -11.70 7.59 4.35
CA SER A 87 -11.01 7.76 3.08
C SER A 87 -11.97 7.66 1.90
N GLN A 88 -11.56 8.25 0.79
CA GLN A 88 -12.26 8.13 -0.49
C GLN A 88 -11.45 7.25 -1.45
N ILE A 89 -12.08 6.26 -2.06
CA ILE A 89 -11.47 5.47 -3.15
C ILE A 89 -12.34 5.48 -4.40
N THR A 90 -11.68 5.30 -5.54
CA THR A 90 -12.34 5.19 -6.84
C THR A 90 -12.68 3.73 -7.12
N THR A 91 -13.81 3.46 -7.76
CA THR A 91 -14.19 2.13 -8.23
C THR A 91 -13.56 1.85 -9.60
N SER A 92 -12.24 1.80 -9.65
CA SER A 92 -11.49 1.71 -10.91
C SER A 92 -11.35 0.27 -11.43
N LYS A 93 -11.49 -0.74 -10.56
CA LYS A 93 -11.25 -2.17 -10.88
C LYS A 93 -12.53 -3.02 -10.87
N PRO A 94 -12.60 -4.07 -11.72
CA PRO A 94 -13.68 -5.04 -11.67
C PRO A 94 -13.79 -5.77 -10.33
N SER A 95 -12.68 -6.07 -9.65
CA SER A 95 -12.67 -6.70 -8.33
C SER A 95 -13.35 -5.83 -7.28
N ILE A 96 -13.02 -4.53 -7.27
CA ILE A 96 -13.65 -3.52 -6.43
C ILE A 96 -15.15 -3.39 -6.78
N LEU A 97 -15.49 -3.26 -8.07
CA LEU A 97 -16.87 -3.16 -8.54
C LEU A 97 -17.72 -4.39 -8.16
N GLN A 98 -17.13 -5.59 -8.18
CA GLN A 98 -17.81 -6.84 -7.82
C GLN A 98 -18.31 -6.82 -6.37
N ARG A 99 -17.58 -6.16 -5.46
CA ARG A 99 -18.00 -5.98 -4.06
C ARG A 99 -19.31 -5.19 -3.94
N PHE A 100 -19.68 -4.42 -4.97
CA PHE A 100 -20.93 -3.63 -4.96
C PHE A 100 -22.10 -4.32 -5.62
N ARG A 101 -21.97 -5.58 -6.06
CA ARG A 101 -23.13 -6.32 -6.58
C ARG A 101 -24.28 -6.32 -5.59
N ARG A 102 -24.00 -6.54 -4.30
CA ARG A 102 -25.05 -6.50 -3.28
C ARG A 102 -25.58 -5.10 -3.03
N MET A 103 -24.73 -4.09 -2.98
CA MET A 103 -25.16 -2.70 -2.78
C MET A 103 -25.94 -2.12 -3.98
N ASN A 104 -25.70 -2.64 -5.18
CA ASN A 104 -26.42 -2.30 -6.40
C ASN A 104 -27.68 -3.14 -6.61
N SER A 105 -27.85 -4.23 -5.85
CA SER A 105 -29.02 -5.10 -5.95
C SER A 105 -30.28 -4.29 -5.67
N ASN A 106 -31.31 -4.51 -6.49
CA ASN A 106 -32.62 -3.85 -6.42
C ASN A 106 -32.59 -2.32 -6.60
N LYS A 107 -31.47 -1.74 -7.07
CA LYS A 107 -31.40 -0.32 -7.44
C LYS A 107 -31.53 -0.16 -8.97
N PRO A 108 -32.25 0.88 -9.44
CA PRO A 108 -32.26 1.20 -10.85
C PRO A 108 -30.88 1.69 -11.30
N TYR A 109 -30.56 1.54 -12.59
CA TYR A 109 -29.21 1.72 -13.12
C TYR A 109 -28.58 3.09 -12.79
N GLU A 110 -29.38 4.15 -12.75
CA GLU A 110 -28.97 5.51 -12.39
C GLU A 110 -28.55 5.66 -10.92
N LYS A 111 -29.01 4.76 -10.03
CA LYS A 111 -28.66 4.74 -8.60
C LYS A 111 -27.59 3.70 -8.24
N GLN A 112 -27.08 2.95 -9.21
CA GLN A 112 -26.02 1.97 -8.99
C GLN A 112 -24.64 2.64 -8.93
N ILE A 113 -23.76 2.08 -8.11
CA ILE A 113 -22.32 2.38 -8.13
C ILE A 113 -21.75 1.82 -9.42
N LYS A 114 -21.18 2.70 -10.26
CA LYS A 114 -20.63 2.40 -11.58
C LYS A 114 -19.10 2.39 -11.53
N PRO A 115 -18.41 1.85 -12.56
CA PRO A 115 -16.99 2.08 -12.73
C PRO A 115 -16.67 3.58 -12.68
N PHE A 116 -15.53 3.94 -12.09
CA PHE A 116 -15.05 5.32 -11.91
C PHE A 116 -15.90 6.22 -11.00
N ASN A 117 -16.85 5.65 -10.26
CA ASN A 117 -17.48 6.34 -9.14
C ASN A 117 -16.53 6.37 -7.93
N PHE A 118 -16.90 7.16 -6.93
CA PHE A 118 -16.22 7.16 -5.65
C PHE A 118 -16.99 6.37 -4.60
N MET A 119 -16.30 6.05 -3.52
CA MET A 119 -16.90 5.51 -2.32
C MET A 119 -16.15 5.95 -1.07
N LEU A 120 -16.79 5.72 0.09
CA LEU A 120 -16.23 6.04 1.39
C LEU A 120 -15.86 4.74 2.11
N ILE A 121 -14.67 4.73 2.70
CA ILE A 121 -14.10 3.56 3.38
C ILE A 121 -13.43 3.97 4.68
N GLY A 122 -13.69 3.22 5.75
CA GLY A 122 -12.99 3.35 7.03
C GLY A 122 -11.74 2.48 7.08
N SER A 123 -10.84 2.79 8.01
CA SER A 123 -9.74 1.87 8.35
C SER A 123 -10.26 0.67 9.13
N GLU A 124 -9.52 -0.45 9.10
CA GLU A 124 -9.92 -1.66 9.82
C GLU A 124 -10.09 -1.41 11.32
N LYS A 125 -11.25 -1.77 11.85
CA LYS A 125 -11.56 -1.78 13.28
C LYS A 125 -12.43 -2.99 13.58
N ASN A 126 -12.14 -3.69 14.68
CA ASN A 126 -12.87 -4.91 15.04
C ASN A 126 -12.97 -5.93 13.88
N ARG A 127 -11.87 -6.06 13.11
CA ARG A 127 -11.72 -6.95 11.94
C ARG A 127 -12.63 -6.65 10.74
N VAL A 128 -13.27 -5.49 10.72
CA VAL A 128 -14.18 -5.04 9.67
C VAL A 128 -13.61 -3.79 9.03
N ILE A 129 -13.75 -3.68 7.72
CA ILE A 129 -13.43 -2.47 6.95
C ILE A 129 -14.74 -1.91 6.43
N PRO A 130 -15.34 -0.92 7.11
CA PRO A 130 -16.67 -0.46 6.74
C PRO A 130 -16.62 0.34 5.45
N CYS A 131 -17.56 0.06 4.57
CA CYS A 131 -17.58 0.60 3.22
C CYS A 131 -19.00 0.98 2.79
N LEU A 132 -19.16 2.18 2.23
CA LEU A 132 -20.46 2.73 1.85
C LEU A 132 -20.38 3.55 0.56
N PRO A 133 -21.51 3.79 -0.14
CA PRO A 133 -21.50 4.59 -1.36
C PRO A 133 -21.04 6.01 -1.04
N TYR A 134 -20.48 6.69 -2.03
CA TYR A 134 -20.10 8.09 -1.84
C TYR A 134 -21.30 8.95 -1.43
N ASP A 135 -21.08 9.74 -0.39
CA ASP A 135 -21.97 10.80 0.06
C ASP A 135 -21.15 12.07 0.27
N LYS A 136 -21.75 13.23 -0.01
CA LYS A 136 -21.16 14.53 0.34
C LYS A 136 -21.33 14.81 1.82
N ASP A 137 -22.43 14.35 2.43
CA ASP A 137 -22.70 14.56 3.85
C ASP A 137 -22.20 13.37 4.69
N LEU A 138 -21.12 13.63 5.43
CA LEU A 138 -20.48 12.66 6.32
C LEU A 138 -21.08 12.65 7.74
N ARG A 139 -22.06 13.52 8.04
CA ARG A 139 -22.67 13.57 9.38
C ARG A 139 -23.37 12.25 9.69
N GLY A 140 -23.09 11.70 10.87
CA GLY A 140 -23.69 10.44 11.34
C GLY A 140 -23.33 9.21 10.50
N ILE A 141 -22.27 9.27 9.70
CA ILE A 141 -21.82 8.16 8.86
C ILE A 141 -21.56 6.87 9.64
N GLN A 142 -21.11 6.97 10.89
CA GLN A 142 -20.92 5.86 11.80
C GLN A 142 -22.22 5.14 12.19
N TYR A 143 -23.38 5.72 11.88
CA TYR A 143 -24.70 5.12 12.09
C TYR A 143 -25.35 4.67 10.77
N LYS A 144 -24.75 4.99 9.62
CA LYS A 144 -25.29 4.58 8.31
C LYS A 144 -25.05 3.07 8.09
N PRO A 145 -25.94 2.38 7.35
CA PRO A 145 -25.69 1.01 6.90
C PRO A 145 -24.45 0.95 6.00
N PHE A 146 -23.62 -0.06 6.19
CA PHE A 146 -22.41 -0.29 5.41
C PHE A 146 -22.24 -1.78 5.08
N ILE A 147 -21.30 -2.08 4.20
CA ILE A 147 -20.82 -3.45 3.98
C ILE A 147 -19.38 -3.57 4.46
N ASP A 148 -19.02 -4.69 5.06
CA ASP A 148 -17.63 -5.03 5.28
C ASP A 148 -16.94 -5.27 3.95
N TYR A 149 -15.93 -4.47 3.63
CA TYR A 149 -15.16 -4.58 2.40
C TYR A 149 -14.48 -5.95 2.27
N LYS A 150 -14.09 -6.58 3.39
CA LYS A 150 -13.40 -7.88 3.39
C LYS A 150 -14.32 -9.02 2.96
N THR A 151 -15.48 -9.10 3.59
CA THR A 151 -16.36 -10.27 3.50
C THR A 151 -17.65 -10.04 2.70
N ASP A 152 -17.94 -8.80 2.30
CA ASP A 152 -19.25 -8.37 1.81
C ASP A 152 -20.37 -8.67 2.83
N THR A 153 -20.08 -8.69 4.14
CA THR A 153 -21.11 -8.87 5.20
C THR A 153 -21.79 -7.53 5.48
N PRO A 154 -23.13 -7.44 5.56
CA PRO A 154 -23.81 -6.18 5.81
C PRO A 154 -23.73 -5.84 7.29
N SER A 155 -23.71 -4.54 7.61
CA SER A 155 -23.63 -4.08 8.99
C SER A 155 -24.74 -4.62 9.90
N SER A 156 -25.92 -4.94 9.34
CA SER A 156 -27.04 -5.57 10.05
C SER A 156 -26.75 -6.99 10.56
N ASN A 157 -25.76 -7.67 9.98
CA ASN A 157 -25.40 -9.04 10.33
C ASN A 157 -24.08 -9.11 11.09
N LEU A 158 -23.50 -7.95 11.45
CA LEU A 158 -22.28 -7.88 12.25
C LEU A 158 -22.63 -7.90 13.75
N PRO A 159 -21.74 -8.42 14.62
CA PRO A 159 -22.03 -8.65 16.04
C PRO A 159 -22.06 -7.40 16.92
N LEU A 160 -21.63 -6.25 16.41
CA LEU A 160 -21.52 -4.98 17.15
C LEU A 160 -22.34 -3.91 16.43
N PRO A 161 -22.76 -2.84 17.13
CA PRO A 161 -23.42 -1.72 16.48
C PRO A 161 -22.47 -0.99 15.51
N SER A 162 -23.04 -0.32 14.51
CA SER A 162 -22.30 0.27 13.38
C SER A 162 -21.12 1.15 13.80
N TYR A 163 -21.30 1.98 14.83
CA TYR A 163 -20.30 2.96 15.27
C TYR A 163 -19.03 2.32 15.87
N GLU A 164 -19.08 1.06 16.31
CA GLU A 164 -17.92 0.33 16.83
C GLU A 164 -16.90 -0.02 15.76
N TYR A 165 -17.27 0.06 14.48
CA TYR A 165 -16.40 -0.27 13.35
C TYR A 165 -15.69 0.93 12.74
N TRP A 166 -15.92 2.12 13.28
CA TRP A 166 -15.34 3.37 12.78
C TRP A 166 -14.28 3.90 13.75
N HIS A 167 -13.14 4.31 13.21
CA HIS A 167 -12.15 5.10 13.96
C HIS A 167 -12.55 6.57 13.94
N THR A 168 -12.37 7.25 15.07
CA THR A 168 -12.43 8.71 15.08
C THR A 168 -11.18 9.28 14.43
N LEU A 169 -11.25 10.53 13.99
CA LEU A 169 -10.07 11.22 13.48
C LEU A 169 -9.03 11.41 14.60
N GLN A 170 -9.46 11.58 15.85
CA GLN A 170 -8.57 11.55 17.00
C GLN A 170 -7.76 10.24 17.08
N ASP A 171 -8.40 9.07 16.91
CA ASP A 171 -7.71 7.76 16.98
C ASP A 171 -6.63 7.65 15.91
N VAL A 172 -6.97 8.05 14.68
CA VAL A 172 -6.05 8.02 13.52
C VAL A 172 -4.89 9.00 13.70
N LEU A 173 -5.15 10.23 14.15
CA LEU A 173 -4.11 11.23 14.36
C LEU A 173 -3.19 10.87 15.54
N THR A 174 -3.74 10.28 16.61
CA THR A 174 -2.93 9.77 17.74
C THR A 174 -1.99 8.67 17.26
N SER A 175 -2.49 7.77 16.42
CA SER A 175 -1.68 6.71 15.81
C SER A 175 -0.64 7.28 14.84
N TYR A 176 -1.00 8.31 14.07
CA TYR A 176 -0.11 8.98 13.12
C TYR A 176 1.14 9.57 13.79
N VAL A 177 0.99 10.22 14.94
CA VAL A 177 2.12 10.81 15.69
C VAL A 177 3.02 9.73 16.28
N ARG A 178 2.46 8.59 16.69
CA ARG A 178 3.20 7.47 17.28
C ARG A 178 3.78 6.48 16.27
N HIS A 179 3.47 6.67 14.98
CA HIS A 179 3.91 5.73 13.95
C HIS A 179 5.39 5.95 13.63
N ASN A 180 6.22 4.94 13.91
CA ASN A 180 7.66 4.96 13.68
C ASN A 180 8.01 5.02 12.19
N ASP A 181 9.17 5.60 11.84
CA ASP A 181 9.70 5.52 10.48
C ASP A 181 10.50 4.23 10.33
N ASN A 182 9.98 3.28 9.54
CA ASN A 182 10.60 1.96 9.33
C ASN A 182 12.01 2.02 8.72
N LYS A 183 12.44 3.18 8.20
CA LYS A 183 13.81 3.39 7.68
C LYS A 183 14.85 3.56 8.79
N PHE A 184 14.42 3.73 10.03
CA PHE A 184 15.29 3.94 11.18
C PHE A 184 15.00 2.90 12.26
N ASP A 185 16.04 2.53 12.98
CA ASP A 185 15.95 1.91 14.30
C ASP A 185 16.15 3.00 15.35
N TYR A 186 15.63 2.79 16.55
CA TYR A 186 15.76 3.75 17.65
C TYR A 186 16.44 3.05 18.81
N ASP A 187 17.46 3.67 19.40
CA ASP A 187 18.10 3.14 20.59
C ASP A 187 17.26 3.44 21.85
N ASN A 188 17.78 3.01 23.01
CA ASN A 188 17.12 3.18 24.30
C ASN A 188 16.97 4.65 24.73
N GLU A 189 17.70 5.57 24.08
CA GLU A 189 17.61 7.02 24.29
C GLU A 189 16.66 7.70 23.28
N GLY A 190 16.13 6.93 22.32
CA GLY A 190 15.24 7.42 21.27
C GLY A 190 15.98 8.06 20.08
N ILE A 191 17.30 7.89 19.98
CA ILE A 191 18.08 8.40 18.85
C ILE A 191 17.86 7.49 17.64
N ALA A 192 17.53 8.11 16.50
CA ALA A 192 17.26 7.40 15.25
C ALA A 192 18.56 7.01 14.53
N HIS A 193 18.76 5.71 14.36
CA HIS A 193 19.85 5.11 13.58
C HIS A 193 19.33 4.63 12.24
N ARG A 194 20.04 4.93 11.15
CA ARG A 194 19.60 4.49 9.82
C ARG A 194 19.63 2.96 9.76
N LYS A 195 18.50 2.34 9.41
CA LYS A 195 18.42 0.89 9.22
C LYS A 195 19.29 0.48 8.04
N HIS A 196 20.29 -0.34 8.31
CA HIS A 196 21.10 -0.95 7.27
C HIS A 196 20.34 -2.14 6.68
N ILE A 197 20.05 -2.07 5.39
CA ILE A 197 19.43 -3.17 4.65
C ILE A 197 20.52 -4.00 3.98
N ASN A 198 20.54 -5.30 4.28
CA ASN A 198 21.33 -6.26 3.54
C ASN A 198 20.52 -6.68 2.32
N VAL A 199 20.99 -6.29 1.14
CA VAL A 199 20.35 -6.66 -0.12
C VAL A 199 20.67 -8.13 -0.40
N ASN A 200 19.69 -9.00 -0.16
CA ASN A 200 19.80 -10.43 -0.48
C ASN A 200 19.50 -10.67 -1.98
N LYS A 201 18.39 -10.11 -2.48
CA LYS A 201 17.93 -10.32 -3.86
C LYS A 201 17.42 -9.02 -4.47
N ILE A 202 17.73 -8.80 -5.75
CA ILE A 202 17.16 -7.72 -6.54
C ILE A 202 15.93 -8.26 -7.28
N ARG A 203 14.76 -7.67 -7.01
CA ARG A 203 13.51 -7.95 -7.72
C ARG A 203 13.14 -6.74 -8.56
N TYR A 204 12.92 -6.93 -9.85
CA TYR A 204 12.45 -5.88 -10.74
C TYR A 204 10.95 -5.78 -10.62
N ILE A 205 10.45 -4.70 -10.04
CA ILE A 205 9.02 -4.42 -9.97
C ILE A 205 8.67 -3.34 -10.99
N GLY A 206 7.49 -3.44 -11.60
CA GLY A 206 7.01 -2.39 -12.49
C GLY A 206 6.85 -1.06 -11.78
N LYS A 207 7.15 0.06 -12.46
CA LYS A 207 6.88 1.41 -11.94
C LYS A 207 5.39 1.68 -11.73
N GLU A 208 4.53 0.87 -12.34
CA GLU A 208 3.08 0.96 -12.29
C GLU A 208 2.50 -0.31 -11.64
N SER A 209 2.68 -0.49 -10.33
CA SER A 209 1.69 -1.30 -9.61
C SER A 209 0.38 -0.52 -9.68
N ASN A 210 -0.54 -0.97 -10.53
CA ASN A 210 -1.92 -0.45 -10.63
C ASN A 210 -2.76 -0.71 -9.36
N ASN A 211 -2.10 -0.97 -8.23
CA ASN A 211 -2.64 -1.54 -6.99
C ASN A 211 -2.47 -0.58 -5.80
N LEU A 212 -2.20 0.71 -6.06
CA LEU A 212 -2.15 1.73 -5.02
C LEU A 212 -3.45 1.79 -4.21
N GLU A 213 -4.60 1.58 -4.85
CA GLU A 213 -5.92 1.53 -4.18
C GLU A 213 -6.05 0.32 -3.23
N ASP A 214 -5.36 -0.80 -3.52
CA ASP A 214 -5.45 -2.02 -2.73
C ASP A 214 -4.66 -1.90 -1.40
N ASN A 215 -3.57 -1.11 -1.41
CA ASN A 215 -2.78 -0.78 -0.22
C ASN A 215 -3.58 -0.06 0.87
N LEU A 216 -4.70 0.61 0.53
CA LEU A 216 -5.52 1.31 1.51
C LEU A 216 -6.17 0.34 2.50
N THR A 217 -6.51 -0.86 2.04
CA THR A 217 -7.22 -1.86 2.85
C THR A 217 -6.28 -2.86 3.51
N GLY A 218 -5.03 -2.95 3.05
CA GLY A 218 -4.05 -3.93 3.51
C GLY A 218 -4.46 -5.38 3.26
N LEU A 219 -5.47 -5.62 2.41
CA LEU A 219 -6.10 -6.92 2.19
C LEU A 219 -5.48 -7.74 1.07
N GLU A 220 -4.92 -7.06 0.08
CA GLU A 220 -4.28 -7.72 -1.05
C GLU A 220 -2.79 -7.68 -0.79
N ASP A 221 -2.13 -8.85 -0.94
CA ASP A 221 -0.68 -8.89 -1.00
C ASP A 221 -0.26 -7.87 -2.06
N PRO A 222 0.75 -7.02 -1.80
CA PRO A 222 1.20 -6.07 -2.78
C PRO A 222 1.67 -6.85 -4.01
N ASP A 223 0.78 -6.93 -5.01
CA ASP A 223 1.04 -7.53 -6.30
C ASP A 223 1.88 -6.52 -7.08
N TYR A 224 3.14 -6.45 -6.65
CA TYR A 224 4.19 -5.93 -7.48
C TYR A 224 4.26 -6.85 -8.68
N LEU A 225 3.88 -6.34 -9.84
CA LEU A 225 4.20 -6.99 -11.10
C LEU A 225 5.72 -7.10 -11.18
N GLU A 226 6.24 -8.23 -10.72
CA GLU A 226 7.64 -8.54 -10.87
C GLU A 226 7.88 -8.73 -12.38
N TYR A 227 8.63 -7.80 -12.97
CA TYR A 227 9.21 -7.97 -14.29
C TYR A 227 10.28 -9.04 -14.18
N ILE A 228 9.81 -10.28 -14.13
CA ILE A 228 10.68 -11.41 -14.29
C ILE A 228 10.82 -11.59 -15.79
N LYS A 229 12.07 -11.64 -16.25
CA LYS A 229 12.38 -11.88 -17.64
C LYS A 229 12.12 -13.35 -17.96
N ASP A 230 10.89 -13.83 -17.79
CA ASP A 230 10.45 -15.18 -18.13
C ASP A 230 10.80 -15.51 -19.58
N HIS A 231 10.79 -14.50 -20.45
CA HIS A 231 11.21 -14.58 -21.85
C HIS A 231 12.73 -14.79 -22.03
N GLU A 232 13.56 -14.42 -21.06
CA GLU A 232 14.99 -14.76 -21.02
C GLU A 232 15.21 -16.12 -20.35
N ILE A 233 14.47 -16.45 -19.28
CA ILE A 233 14.57 -17.75 -18.59
C ILE A 233 14.26 -18.89 -19.56
N VAL A 234 13.18 -18.80 -20.34
CA VAL A 234 12.83 -19.86 -21.32
C VAL A 234 13.83 -20.00 -22.47
N LYS A 235 14.74 -19.03 -22.63
CA LYS A 235 15.83 -19.04 -23.61
C LYS A 235 17.16 -19.49 -23.01
N SER A 236 17.27 -19.62 -21.68
CA SER A 236 18.52 -20.03 -21.06
C SER A 236 18.72 -21.54 -21.18
N ASN A 237 19.97 -21.94 -21.46
CA ASN A 237 20.32 -23.36 -21.56
C ASN A 237 20.08 -24.07 -20.22
N GLU A 238 20.46 -23.43 -19.11
CA GLU A 238 20.28 -23.95 -17.74
C GLU A 238 18.83 -24.34 -17.45
N PHE A 239 17.86 -23.49 -17.84
CA PHE A 239 16.45 -23.79 -17.64
C PHE A 239 15.98 -24.97 -18.49
N THR A 240 16.44 -25.05 -19.74
CA THR A 240 16.08 -26.17 -20.63
C THR A 240 16.69 -27.49 -20.18
N GLU A 241 17.94 -27.48 -19.71
CA GLU A 241 18.63 -28.64 -19.15
C GLU A 241 17.98 -29.10 -17.85
N TRP A 242 17.61 -28.15 -16.98
CA TRP A 242 16.86 -28.44 -15.77
C TRP A 242 15.51 -29.12 -16.08
N ILE A 243 14.73 -28.61 -17.04
CA ILE A 243 13.47 -29.28 -17.45
C ILE A 243 13.71 -30.71 -17.94
N LEU A 244 14.81 -30.94 -18.68
CA LEU A 244 15.16 -32.27 -19.18
C LEU A 244 15.57 -33.24 -18.06
N SER A 245 16.06 -32.73 -16.93
CA SER A 245 16.43 -33.53 -15.75
C SER A 245 15.23 -33.99 -14.91
N LEU A 246 14.09 -33.28 -15.01
CA LEU A 246 12.90 -33.56 -14.21
C LEU A 246 12.22 -34.88 -14.57
N LYS A 247 11.80 -35.62 -13.53
CA LYS A 247 10.95 -36.82 -13.66
C LYS A 247 9.50 -36.45 -13.34
N PRO A 248 8.51 -37.21 -13.85
CA PRO A 248 7.09 -36.95 -13.58
C PRO A 248 6.71 -36.90 -12.09
N LYS A 249 7.48 -37.56 -11.22
CA LYS A 249 7.28 -37.54 -9.77
C LYS A 249 7.64 -36.18 -9.14
N ASP A 250 8.57 -35.45 -9.74
CA ASP A 250 9.12 -34.19 -9.19
C ASP A 250 8.19 -32.99 -9.46
N VAL A 251 7.15 -33.18 -10.29
CA VAL A 251 6.25 -32.11 -10.73
C VAL A 251 4.77 -32.39 -10.42
N LYS A 252 4.47 -33.56 -9.84
CA LYS A 252 3.09 -34.06 -9.67
C LYS A 252 2.33 -33.24 -8.63
N ASP A 253 2.98 -32.95 -7.52
CA ASP A 253 2.52 -32.09 -6.42
C ASP A 253 2.33 -30.63 -6.85
N LYS A 254 3.08 -30.18 -7.86
CA LYS A 254 2.98 -28.82 -8.45
C LYS A 254 1.88 -28.70 -9.53
N GLY A 255 1.05 -29.73 -9.72
CA GLY A 255 -0.09 -29.70 -10.64
C GLY A 255 0.27 -29.83 -12.13
N ILE A 256 1.50 -30.27 -12.44
CA ILE A 256 1.91 -30.57 -13.82
C ILE A 256 1.65 -32.05 -14.12
N SER A 257 0.86 -32.32 -15.16
CA SER A 257 0.63 -33.70 -15.60
C SER A 257 1.88 -34.30 -16.26
N LYS A 258 2.06 -35.62 -16.14
CA LYS A 258 3.09 -36.40 -16.85
C LYS A 258 3.16 -36.05 -18.35
N LYS A 259 2.00 -36.09 -19.02
CA LYS A 259 1.89 -35.73 -20.45
C LYS A 259 2.28 -34.27 -20.72
N GLY A 260 2.01 -33.36 -19.78
CA GLY A 260 2.39 -31.95 -19.90
C GLY A 260 3.90 -31.74 -19.84
N LEU A 261 4.58 -32.42 -18.91
CA LEU A 261 6.04 -32.40 -18.79
C LEU A 261 6.70 -33.02 -20.03
N GLU A 262 6.28 -34.22 -20.43
CA GLU A 262 6.83 -34.94 -21.59
C GLU A 262 6.70 -34.12 -22.88
N ARG A 263 5.55 -33.49 -23.12
CA ARG A 263 5.34 -32.60 -24.27
C ARG A 263 6.31 -31.42 -24.27
N THR A 264 6.61 -30.87 -23.10
CA THR A 264 7.54 -29.75 -22.96
C THR A 264 8.98 -30.21 -23.23
N GLN A 265 9.39 -31.34 -22.66
CA GLN A 265 10.71 -31.96 -22.89
C GLN A 265 10.93 -32.31 -24.37
N VAL A 266 9.91 -32.85 -25.06
CA VAL A 266 9.99 -33.12 -26.50
C VAL A 266 10.18 -31.83 -27.30
N LYS A 267 9.46 -30.74 -26.95
CA LYS A 267 9.66 -29.44 -27.62
C LYS A 267 11.08 -28.92 -27.46
N ILE A 268 11.66 -29.05 -26.26
CA ILE A 268 13.05 -28.67 -25.98
C ILE A 268 14.03 -29.49 -26.84
N LYS A 269 13.87 -30.83 -26.87
CA LYS A 269 14.70 -31.72 -27.70
C LYS A 269 14.63 -31.38 -29.19
N LEU A 270 13.46 -30.94 -29.66
CA LEU A 270 13.23 -30.47 -31.03
C LEU A 270 13.64 -29.00 -31.26
N LYS A 271 14.29 -28.35 -30.29
CA LYS A 271 14.70 -26.93 -30.32
C LYS A 271 13.56 -25.96 -30.67
N LYS A 272 12.31 -26.31 -30.32
CA LYS A 272 11.15 -25.44 -30.53
C LYS A 272 11.06 -24.41 -29.40
N PRO A 273 10.73 -23.15 -29.71
CA PRO A 273 10.61 -22.11 -28.68
C PRO A 273 9.50 -22.45 -27.68
N LEU A 274 9.78 -22.21 -26.40
CA LEU A 274 8.80 -22.34 -25.33
C LEU A 274 8.04 -21.03 -25.16
N ASN A 275 6.72 -21.12 -24.99
CA ASN A 275 5.89 -19.96 -24.70
C ASN A 275 5.68 -19.85 -23.17
N PRO A 276 6.24 -18.81 -22.51
CA PRO A 276 6.17 -18.65 -21.05
C PRO A 276 4.74 -18.47 -20.53
N LYS A 277 3.79 -18.06 -21.38
CA LYS A 277 2.38 -17.85 -20.99
C LYS A 277 1.59 -19.16 -20.87
N THR A 278 2.11 -20.28 -21.35
CA THR A 278 1.40 -21.56 -21.27
C THR A 278 1.43 -22.11 -19.85
N LYS A 279 0.30 -22.65 -19.36
CA LYS A 279 0.13 -23.11 -17.97
C LYS A 279 1.29 -23.98 -17.47
N THR A 280 1.68 -24.99 -18.25
CA THR A 280 2.78 -25.90 -17.89
C THR A 280 4.12 -25.17 -17.80
N VAL A 281 4.46 -24.32 -18.78
CA VAL A 281 5.74 -23.60 -18.79
C VAL A 281 5.77 -22.58 -17.66
N LYS A 282 4.66 -21.90 -17.36
CA LYS A 282 4.55 -20.99 -16.22
C LYS A 282 4.80 -21.70 -14.88
N LEU A 283 4.24 -22.90 -14.69
CA LEU A 283 4.49 -23.71 -13.49
C LEU A 283 5.96 -24.18 -13.41
N LEU A 284 6.56 -24.59 -14.53
CA LEU A 284 7.98 -24.98 -14.57
C LEU A 284 8.91 -23.80 -14.28
N ILE A 285 8.62 -22.61 -14.82
CA ILE A 285 9.35 -21.38 -14.51
C ILE A 285 9.29 -21.07 -13.01
N ASN A 286 8.09 -21.15 -12.41
CA ASN A 286 7.94 -20.92 -10.97
C ASN A 286 8.71 -21.93 -10.13
N MET A 287 8.63 -23.20 -10.49
CA MET A 287 9.36 -24.26 -9.79
C MET A 287 10.89 -24.13 -9.97
N TYR A 288 11.38 -23.72 -11.15
CA TYR A 288 12.80 -23.43 -11.37
C TYR A 288 13.29 -22.28 -10.49
N LYS A 289 12.47 -21.23 -10.36
CA LYS A 289 12.77 -20.10 -9.47
C LYS A 289 12.90 -20.57 -8.03
N GLU A 290 11.93 -21.35 -7.54
CA GLU A 290 11.89 -21.91 -6.17
C GLU A 290 13.10 -22.76 -5.84
N VAL A 291 13.59 -23.57 -6.79
CA VAL A 291 14.64 -24.55 -6.51
C VAL A 291 16.03 -24.04 -6.86
N VAL A 292 16.20 -23.34 -7.99
CA VAL A 292 17.52 -23.02 -8.55
C VAL A 292 17.92 -21.56 -8.30
N LEU A 293 16.97 -20.64 -8.21
CA LEU A 293 17.23 -19.21 -7.95
C LEU A 293 17.02 -18.79 -6.48
N HIS A 294 16.76 -19.75 -5.59
CA HIS A 294 16.69 -19.55 -4.14
C HIS A 294 17.86 -20.22 -3.39
N GLU A 295 18.67 -21.03 -4.08
CA GLU A 295 19.89 -21.68 -3.52
C GLU A 295 21.17 -20.85 -3.74
N ASN A 296 21.09 -19.68 -4.39
CA ASN A 296 22.22 -18.75 -4.57
C ASN A 296 21.87 -17.34 -4.05
#